data_AF-A7F2F6-F1
#
_entry.id   AF-A7F2F6-F1
#
_cell.length_a   1.000
_cell.length_b   1.000
_cell.length_c   1.000
_cell.angle_alpha   90.00
_cell.angle_beta   90.00
_cell.angle_gamma   90.00
#
_symmetry.space_group_name_H-M   'P 1'
#
loop_
_entity.id
_entity.type
_entity.pdbx_description
1 polymer ?
#
loop_
_entity_poly.entity_id
_entity_poly.type
_entity_poly.pdbx_seq_one_letter_code
_entity_poly.pdbx_strand_id
1 'polypeptide(L)'
;MFRRTEALYTNELDRLASSLTQALIKAYTGSAKRSTNGPLQQPWWNEDCTKAVHEHRTAKTPVSKRSLRRTVRKAKRAFYISKIDKVENINDVFRIAKWHQTTGIYRTPPLADPSNLTIANSIEEKREAFASNLLTNSAEVDDIPFDIPAIPSRSIIFPDIDLQDIELAILKTGNTAPGADEIPTRILQIAWPLIRDITLSLFKGCLNLGHHPECFRIATIAIIPKPNKPDYTNPRSYRPIALLSVLGKGLERLIAKKISWLALNYKVLANQQFGALPLRSSVDLTSCVTHDIEASLKQGLKTTLLTMDVKGAFDAVLPGRLVNRLREQGWSNKLVKWVQSFATNRYIKIRLDGEIGPKTKLECGLPQGSPISPILFMLYIAPLFWMGNPRKRFGTHWLPEHRGETWSAQMAWSLFRQKTKLQATYTDSYSKSPQRS
;
A
#
# COMPACT_ATOMS: atom_id res chain seq x y z
N MET A 1 -5.96 -15.68 -36.25
CA MET A 1 -4.55 -16.10 -36.10
C MET A 1 -3.79 -15.24 -35.08
N PHE A 2 -3.74 -13.92 -35.25
CA PHE A 2 -3.06 -12.97 -34.32
C PHE A 2 -3.45 -13.07 -32.83
N ARG A 3 -4.74 -13.20 -32.49
CA ARG A 3 -5.17 -13.36 -31.08
C ARG A 3 -4.68 -14.67 -30.44
N ARG A 4 -4.48 -15.73 -31.24
CA ARG A 4 -3.98 -17.03 -30.73
C ARG A 4 -2.48 -16.97 -30.44
N THR A 5 -1.70 -16.27 -31.26
CA THR A 5 -0.27 -16.06 -31.01
C THR A 5 -0.03 -15.12 -29.83
N GLU A 6 -0.79 -14.03 -29.70
CA GLU A 6 -0.69 -13.15 -28.53
C GLU A 6 -1.00 -13.90 -27.22
N ALA A 7 -2.04 -14.74 -27.21
CA ALA A 7 -2.38 -15.58 -26.05
C ALA A 7 -1.28 -16.61 -25.70
N LEU A 8 -0.58 -17.16 -26.70
CA LEU A 8 0.55 -18.06 -26.47
C LEU A 8 1.69 -17.34 -25.76
N TYR A 9 2.08 -16.15 -26.23
CA TYR A 9 3.15 -15.38 -25.61
C TYR A 9 2.80 -14.85 -24.21
N THR A 10 1.54 -14.47 -23.95
CA THR A 10 1.12 -14.10 -22.59
C THR A 10 1.19 -15.29 -21.63
N ASN A 11 0.79 -16.48 -22.09
CA ASN A 11 0.90 -17.71 -21.30
C ASN A 11 2.37 -18.07 -21.00
N GLU A 12 3.30 -17.80 -21.92
CA GLU A 12 4.73 -17.97 -21.67
C GLU A 12 5.24 -17.01 -20.59
N LEU A 13 4.81 -15.75 -20.60
CA LEU A 13 5.15 -14.80 -19.53
C LEU A 13 4.60 -15.24 -18.17
N ASP A 14 3.38 -15.78 -18.12
CA ASP A 14 2.78 -16.32 -16.90
C ASP A 14 3.56 -17.51 -16.37
N ARG A 15 3.99 -18.41 -17.26
CA ARG A 15 4.86 -19.55 -16.92
C ARG A 15 6.22 -19.07 -16.44
N LEU A 16 6.83 -18.08 -17.08
CA LEU A 16 8.12 -17.52 -16.70
C LEU A 16 8.05 -16.87 -15.31
N ALA A 17 7.05 -16.02 -15.07
CA ALA A 17 6.84 -15.35 -13.79
C ALA A 17 6.58 -16.36 -12.66
N SER A 18 5.75 -17.37 -12.92
CA SER A 18 5.44 -18.43 -11.96
C SER A 18 6.68 -19.29 -11.68
N SER A 19 7.43 -19.68 -12.71
CA SER A 19 8.62 -20.52 -12.56
C SER A 19 9.73 -19.79 -11.80
N LEU A 20 9.95 -18.51 -12.08
CA LEU A 20 10.90 -17.68 -11.35
C LEU A 20 10.50 -17.55 -9.87
N THR A 21 9.22 -17.28 -9.60
CA THR A 21 8.68 -17.20 -8.24
C THR A 21 8.85 -18.53 -7.50
N GLN A 22 8.53 -19.66 -8.15
CA GLN A 22 8.68 -20.99 -7.55
C GLN A 22 10.15 -21.37 -7.33
N ALA A 23 11.06 -21.02 -8.24
CA ALA A 23 12.49 -21.24 -8.07
C ALA A 23 13.03 -20.46 -6.85
N LEU A 24 12.61 -19.20 -6.69
CA LEU A 24 12.93 -18.39 -5.52
C LEU A 24 12.37 -18.99 -4.22
N ILE A 25 11.11 -19.44 -4.22
CA ILE A 25 10.50 -20.10 -3.05
C ILE A 25 11.29 -21.37 -2.70
N LYS A 26 11.58 -22.24 -3.66
CA LYS A 26 12.33 -23.49 -3.44
C LYS A 26 13.73 -23.23 -2.89
N ALA A 27 14.45 -22.27 -3.48
CA ALA A 27 15.77 -21.88 -3.01
C ALA A 27 15.71 -21.30 -1.59
N TYR A 28 14.73 -20.44 -1.31
CA TYR A 28 14.52 -19.85 0.00
C TYR A 28 14.17 -20.89 1.06
N THR A 29 13.19 -21.78 0.80
CA THR A 29 12.77 -22.81 1.76
C THR A 29 13.82 -23.89 1.97
N GLY A 30 14.61 -24.21 0.94
CA GLY A 30 15.73 -25.16 1.04
C GLY A 30 16.93 -24.58 1.79
N SER A 31 17.19 -23.27 1.67
CA SER A 31 18.36 -22.62 2.31
C SER A 31 18.05 -22.11 3.71
N ALA A 32 16.82 -21.68 3.97
CA ALA A 32 16.41 -21.20 5.28
C ALA A 32 16.05 -22.39 6.16
N LYS A 33 16.85 -22.65 7.21
CA LYS A 33 16.41 -23.50 8.32
C LYS A 33 15.10 -22.90 8.84
N ARG A 34 13.95 -23.54 8.55
CA ARG A 34 12.70 -23.19 9.24
C ARG A 34 13.01 -23.29 10.73
N SER A 35 12.78 -22.21 11.47
CA SER A 35 12.69 -22.29 12.92
C SER A 35 11.55 -23.27 13.19
N THR A 36 11.88 -24.54 13.40
CA THR A 36 10.91 -25.52 13.88
C THR A 36 10.29 -24.89 15.11
N ASN A 37 8.96 -24.83 15.15
CA ASN A 37 8.18 -24.36 16.29
C ASN A 37 8.37 -25.31 17.50
N GLY A 38 9.60 -25.54 17.92
CA GLY A 38 9.90 -25.92 19.29
C GLY A 38 9.49 -24.76 20.20
N PRO A 39 9.28 -25.02 21.50
CA PRO A 39 8.87 -24.00 22.44
C PRO A 39 9.88 -22.86 22.32
N LEU A 40 9.39 -21.72 21.81
CA LEU A 40 10.10 -20.49 21.50
C LEU A 40 11.52 -20.47 22.09
N GLN A 41 12.57 -20.59 21.27
CA GLN A 41 13.90 -20.11 21.67
C GLN A 41 13.78 -18.60 21.78
N GLN A 42 13.24 -18.18 22.91
CA GLN A 42 13.12 -16.79 23.27
C GLN A 42 14.52 -16.20 23.23
N PRO A 43 14.74 -15.01 22.64
CA PRO A 43 16.09 -14.49 22.44
C PRO A 43 16.84 -14.20 23.76
N TRP A 44 16.13 -14.19 24.89
CA TRP A 44 16.70 -14.13 26.25
C TRP A 44 17.02 -15.50 26.87
N TRP A 45 16.71 -16.61 26.19
CA TRP A 45 16.95 -17.97 26.68
C TRP A 45 18.42 -18.35 26.50
N ASN A 46 19.10 -18.66 27.60
CA ASN A 46 20.52 -19.02 27.63
C ASN A 46 20.73 -20.45 28.16
N GLU A 47 21.99 -20.90 28.19
CA GLU A 47 22.35 -22.25 28.65
C GLU A 47 21.92 -22.52 30.10
N ASP A 48 21.98 -21.51 30.97
CA ASP A 48 21.54 -21.58 32.36
C ASP A 48 20.04 -21.90 32.47
N CYS A 49 19.22 -21.30 31.60
CA CYS A 49 17.79 -21.60 31.53
C CYS A 49 17.56 -23.06 31.14
N THR A 50 18.37 -23.60 30.23
CA THR A 50 18.28 -24.98 29.77
C THR A 50 18.65 -25.96 30.88
N LYS A 51 19.74 -25.69 31.61
CA LYS A 51 20.17 -26.47 32.79
C LYS A 51 19.09 -26.46 33.89
N ALA A 52 18.56 -25.28 34.22
CA ALA A 52 17.52 -25.14 35.24
C ALA A 52 16.20 -25.85 34.88
N VAL A 53 15.85 -25.93 33.59
CA VAL A 53 14.68 -26.72 33.14
C VAL A 53 14.95 -28.22 33.30
N HIS A 54 16.15 -28.67 32.96
CA HIS A 54 16.53 -30.07 33.11
C HIS A 54 16.48 -30.50 34.58
N GLU A 55 17.07 -29.71 35.48
CA GLU A 55 17.02 -29.92 36.93
C GLU A 55 15.59 -29.93 37.50
N HIS A 56 14.71 -29.05 36.99
CA HIS A 56 13.31 -29.06 37.42
C HIS A 56 12.56 -30.29 36.90
N ARG A 57 12.84 -30.74 35.68
CA ARG A 57 12.20 -31.93 35.10
C ARG A 57 12.61 -33.22 35.82
N THR A 58 13.84 -33.30 36.31
CA THR A 58 14.34 -34.43 37.09
C THR A 58 13.85 -34.40 38.54
N ALA A 59 13.97 -33.26 39.22
CA ALA A 59 13.64 -33.17 40.65
C ALA A 59 12.14 -32.96 40.95
N LYS A 60 11.40 -32.25 40.08
CA LYS A 60 9.97 -31.90 40.22
C LYS A 60 9.55 -31.31 41.59
N THR A 61 10.49 -30.71 42.33
CA THR A 61 10.23 -30.12 43.66
C THR A 61 9.81 -28.64 43.61
N PRO A 62 9.19 -28.11 44.68
CA PRO A 62 8.91 -26.66 44.81
C PRO A 62 10.17 -25.79 44.75
N VAL A 63 11.29 -26.30 45.27
CA VAL A 63 12.59 -25.61 45.29
C VAL A 63 13.16 -25.50 43.87
N SER A 64 13.18 -26.59 43.10
CA SER A 64 13.63 -26.57 41.70
C SER A 64 12.76 -25.66 40.83
N LYS A 65 11.44 -25.61 41.08
CA LYS A 65 10.53 -24.67 40.40
C LYS A 65 10.85 -23.20 40.70
N ARG A 66 11.19 -22.88 41.96
CA ARG A 66 11.59 -21.53 42.38
C ARG A 66 12.95 -21.14 41.77
N SER A 67 13.90 -22.07 41.74
CA SER A 67 15.21 -21.90 41.07
C SER A 67 15.04 -21.59 39.58
N LEU A 68 14.28 -22.41 38.86
CA LEU A 68 13.97 -22.19 37.45
C LEU A 68 13.37 -20.79 37.19
N ARG A 69 12.37 -20.38 37.98
CA ARG A 69 11.77 -19.05 37.84
C ARG A 69 12.78 -17.92 38.07
N ARG A 70 13.70 -18.08 39.02
CA ARG A 70 14.76 -17.11 39.32
C ARG A 70 15.75 -17.01 38.16
N THR A 71 16.20 -18.14 37.62
CA THR A 71 17.14 -18.19 36.49
C THR A 71 16.54 -17.56 35.24
N VAL A 72 15.28 -17.89 34.92
CA VAL A 72 14.55 -17.27 33.79
C VAL A 72 14.39 -15.76 33.96
N ARG A 73 14.06 -15.28 35.17
CA ARG A 73 13.97 -13.83 35.44
C ARG A 73 15.32 -13.13 35.29
N LYS A 74 16.40 -13.75 35.76
CA LYS A 74 17.78 -13.22 35.63
C LYS A 74 18.17 -13.12 34.15
N ALA A 75 17.95 -14.16 33.37
CA ALA A 75 18.26 -14.19 31.94
C ALA A 75 17.46 -13.13 31.16
N LYS A 76 16.15 -13.02 31.42
CA LYS A 76 15.30 -11.95 30.85
C LYS A 76 15.84 -10.57 31.19
N ARG A 77 16.12 -10.31 32.47
CA ARG A 77 16.60 -8.99 32.92
C ARG A 77 17.93 -8.63 32.27
N ALA A 78 18.89 -9.55 32.27
CA ALA A 78 20.20 -9.33 31.64
C ALA A 78 20.07 -9.04 30.13
N PHE A 79 19.23 -9.80 29.42
CA PHE A 79 19.00 -9.58 28.00
C PHE A 79 18.41 -8.18 27.71
N TYR A 80 17.34 -7.79 28.41
CA TYR A 80 16.71 -6.49 28.15
C TYR A 80 17.57 -5.31 28.60
N ILE A 81 18.33 -5.42 29.70
CA ILE A 81 19.32 -4.42 30.10
C ILE A 81 20.38 -4.26 29.00
N SER A 82 20.96 -5.37 28.52
CA SER A 82 21.96 -5.31 27.44
C SER A 82 21.43 -4.72 26.14
N LYS A 83 20.11 -4.78 25.91
CA LYS A 83 19.45 -4.16 24.75
C LYS A 83 19.25 -2.66 24.95
N ILE A 84 19.00 -2.21 26.17
CA ILE A 84 18.90 -0.80 26.53
C ILE A 84 20.29 -0.15 26.49
N ASP A 85 21.32 -0.83 27.00
CA ASP A 85 22.70 -0.33 27.01
C ASP A 85 23.30 -0.15 25.60
N LYS A 86 22.75 -0.85 24.60
CA LYS A 86 23.19 -0.81 23.19
C LYS A 86 22.39 0.17 22.31
N VAL A 87 21.62 1.08 22.92
CA VAL A 87 20.82 2.06 22.19
C VAL A 87 21.73 3.22 21.77
N GLU A 88 21.89 3.41 20.47
CA GLU A 88 22.71 4.50 19.92
C GLU A 88 21.87 5.51 19.12
N ASN A 89 20.72 5.10 18.61
CA ASN A 89 19.92 5.88 17.67
C ASN A 89 18.44 5.94 18.04
N ILE A 90 17.73 6.93 17.48
CA ILE A 90 16.31 7.16 17.76
C ILE A 90 15.42 5.98 17.33
N ASN A 91 15.84 5.20 16.32
CA ASN A 91 15.12 4.01 15.88
C ASN A 91 15.11 2.91 16.95
N ASP A 92 16.21 2.76 17.70
CA ASP A 92 16.31 1.81 18.79
C ASP A 92 15.43 2.23 19.99
N VAL A 93 15.34 3.53 20.27
CA VAL A 93 14.39 4.08 21.25
C VAL A 93 12.94 3.74 20.87
N PHE A 94 12.56 3.93 19.60
CA PHE A 94 11.23 3.55 19.12
C PHE A 94 10.95 2.04 19.19
N ARG A 95 11.97 1.18 19.08
CA ARG A 95 11.82 -0.27 19.27
C ARG A 95 11.58 -0.62 20.73
N ILE A 96 12.25 0.05 21.66
CA ILE A 96 12.07 -0.14 23.11
C ILE A 96 10.70 0.34 23.57
N ALA A 97 10.24 1.50 23.09
CA ALA A 97 8.91 2.02 23.41
C ALA A 97 7.78 1.05 23.05
N LYS A 98 8.00 0.17 22.06
CA LYS A 98 7.04 -0.88 21.66
C LYS A 98 7.01 -2.08 22.60
N TRP A 99 7.97 -2.27 23.50
CA TRP A 99 8.01 -3.43 24.41
C TRP A 99 6.85 -3.45 25.42
N HIS A 100 6.28 -2.29 25.74
CA HIS A 100 5.09 -2.18 26.60
C HIS A 100 3.78 -2.49 25.86
N GLN A 101 3.79 -2.56 24.52
CA GLN A 101 2.61 -2.93 23.76
C GLN A 101 2.45 -4.45 23.85
N THR A 102 1.50 -4.92 24.65
CA THR A 102 1.10 -6.32 24.64
C THR A 102 0.67 -6.69 23.23
N THR A 103 1.44 -7.55 22.57
CA THR A 103 1.01 -8.22 21.34
C THR A 103 -0.01 -9.30 21.71
N GLY A 104 -1.20 -8.88 22.13
CA GLY A 104 -2.35 -9.77 22.17
C GLY A 104 -2.62 -10.28 20.76
N ILE A 105 -3.13 -11.51 20.65
CA ILE A 105 -3.74 -11.96 19.41
C ILE A 105 -5.00 -11.12 19.25
N TYR A 106 -4.93 -10.07 18.41
CA TYR A 106 -6.10 -9.30 18.06
C TYR A 106 -7.08 -10.24 17.37
N ARG A 107 -8.21 -10.49 18.03
CA ARG A 107 -9.34 -11.18 17.42
C ARG A 107 -10.34 -10.14 16.98
N THR A 108 -10.80 -10.28 15.76
CA THR A 108 -11.79 -9.36 15.20
C THR A 108 -13.10 -9.55 15.95
N PRO A 109 -13.72 -8.47 16.48
CA PRO A 109 -15.03 -8.55 17.13
C PRO A 109 -16.10 -9.05 16.14
N PRO A 110 -17.30 -9.44 16.63
CA PRO A 110 -18.45 -9.60 15.77
C PRO A 110 -18.66 -8.36 14.89
N LEU A 111 -18.95 -8.56 13.61
CA LEU A 111 -19.15 -7.45 12.69
C LEU A 111 -20.64 -7.24 12.45
N ALA A 112 -21.11 -6.02 12.61
CA ALA A 112 -22.45 -5.63 12.18
C ALA A 112 -22.39 -5.30 10.70
N ASP A 113 -22.90 -6.18 9.83
CA ASP A 113 -22.95 -5.92 8.39
C ASP A 113 -23.99 -4.82 8.10
N PRO A 114 -23.58 -3.62 7.67
CA PRO A 114 -24.51 -2.56 7.30
C PRO A 114 -25.40 -2.91 6.10
N SER A 115 -25.00 -3.89 5.29
CA SER A 115 -25.67 -4.26 4.04
C SER A 115 -26.77 -5.29 4.25
N ASN A 116 -26.55 -6.26 5.15
CA ASN A 116 -27.47 -7.37 5.41
C ASN A 116 -28.15 -7.33 6.79
N LEU A 117 -27.85 -6.32 7.63
CA LEU A 117 -28.38 -6.16 9.00
C LEU A 117 -28.13 -7.37 9.92
N THR A 118 -27.21 -8.26 9.55
CA THR A 118 -26.83 -9.45 10.31
C THR A 118 -25.53 -9.21 11.08
N ILE A 119 -25.38 -9.92 12.21
CA ILE A 119 -24.15 -9.92 13.00
C ILE A 119 -23.31 -11.12 12.57
N ALA A 120 -22.17 -10.85 11.93
CA ALA A 120 -21.20 -11.84 11.52
C ALA A 120 -20.35 -12.28 12.72
N ASN A 121 -20.52 -13.52 13.15
CA ASN A 121 -19.84 -14.11 14.30
C ASN A 121 -18.76 -15.11 13.89
N SER A 122 -19.03 -15.91 12.86
CA SER A 122 -18.05 -16.86 12.31
C SER A 122 -16.96 -16.14 11.50
N ILE A 123 -15.81 -16.79 11.30
CA ILE A 123 -14.71 -16.19 10.53
C ILE A 123 -15.14 -16.03 9.06
N GLU A 124 -15.91 -16.99 8.55
CA GLU A 124 -16.49 -17.00 7.20
C GLU A 124 -17.42 -15.82 6.99
N GLU A 125 -18.41 -15.63 7.88
CA GLU A 125 -19.33 -14.49 7.82
C GLU A 125 -18.58 -13.16 7.92
N LYS A 126 -17.55 -13.07 8.78
CA LYS A 126 -16.76 -11.84 8.91
C LYS A 126 -15.97 -11.54 7.64
N ARG A 127 -15.41 -12.56 6.98
CA ARG A 127 -14.71 -12.40 5.69
C ARG A 127 -15.68 -11.91 4.62
N GLU A 128 -16.89 -12.46 4.58
CA GLU A 128 -17.92 -12.03 3.64
C GLU A 128 -18.37 -10.59 3.91
N ALA A 129 -18.61 -10.23 5.17
CA ALA A 129 -18.94 -8.86 5.57
C ALA A 129 -17.84 -7.85 5.20
N PHE A 130 -16.56 -8.23 5.32
CA PHE A 130 -15.46 -7.39 4.84
C PHE A 130 -15.40 -7.31 3.32
N ALA A 131 -15.60 -8.43 2.62
CA ALA A 131 -15.62 -8.44 1.16
C ALA A 131 -16.74 -7.55 0.62
N SER A 132 -17.96 -7.74 1.12
CA SER A 132 -19.17 -7.00 0.72
C SER A 132 -19.02 -5.49 0.94
N ASN A 133 -18.50 -5.08 2.11
CA ASN A 133 -18.47 -3.68 2.52
C ASN A 133 -17.23 -2.89 2.10
N LEU A 134 -16.11 -3.56 1.87
CA LEU A 134 -14.82 -2.91 1.61
C LEU A 134 -14.26 -3.18 0.22
N LEU A 135 -14.64 -4.29 -0.42
CA LEU A 135 -13.97 -4.77 -1.63
C LEU A 135 -14.89 -4.87 -2.85
N THR A 136 -16.20 -5.01 -2.63
CA THR A 136 -17.24 -4.89 -3.65
C THR A 136 -17.99 -3.58 -3.46
N ASN A 137 -17.34 -2.46 -3.79
CA ASN A 137 -18.13 -1.26 -4.08
C ASN A 137 -18.69 -1.42 -5.48
N SER A 138 -19.93 -1.89 -5.58
CA SER A 138 -20.73 -1.67 -6.79
C SER A 138 -20.84 -0.16 -6.97
N ALA A 139 -20.14 0.38 -7.97
CA ALA A 139 -20.39 1.75 -8.39
C ALA A 139 -21.89 1.85 -8.73
N GLU A 140 -22.53 2.98 -8.44
CA GLU A 140 -23.94 3.20 -8.81
C GLU A 140 -24.16 3.12 -10.34
N VAL A 141 -23.08 3.20 -11.11
CA VAL A 141 -23.07 3.15 -12.57
C VAL A 141 -22.22 1.98 -13.04
N ASP A 142 -22.74 1.21 -13.99
CA ASP A 142 -22.03 0.12 -14.64
C ASP A 142 -20.72 0.59 -15.30
N ASP A 143 -19.77 -0.35 -15.40
CA ASP A 143 -18.56 -0.15 -16.18
C ASP A 143 -18.86 -0.15 -17.68
N ILE A 144 -17.95 0.45 -18.42
CA ILE A 144 -18.06 0.56 -19.88
C ILE A 144 -17.20 -0.52 -20.56
N PRO A 145 -17.59 -1.01 -21.75
CA PRO A 145 -16.77 -1.95 -22.51
C PRO A 145 -15.35 -1.44 -22.81
N PHE A 146 -14.38 -2.36 -22.82
CA PHE A 146 -12.98 -2.03 -23.10
C PHE A 146 -12.70 -1.65 -24.55
N ASP A 147 -13.59 -1.87 -25.48
CA ASP A 147 -13.42 -1.62 -26.91
C ASP A 147 -14.00 -0.29 -27.37
N ILE A 148 -14.48 0.54 -26.43
CA ILE A 148 -14.95 1.88 -26.74
C ILE A 148 -13.85 2.69 -27.44
N PRO A 149 -14.16 3.27 -28.62
CA PRO A 149 -13.25 4.17 -29.31
C PRO A 149 -12.98 5.41 -28.48
N ALA A 150 -11.71 5.79 -28.36
CA ALA A 150 -11.28 7.02 -27.72
C ALA A 150 -10.37 7.79 -28.69
N ILE A 151 -10.60 9.09 -28.80
CA ILE A 151 -9.75 9.98 -29.58
C ILE A 151 -8.65 10.50 -28.63
N PRO A 152 -7.38 10.17 -28.86
CA PRO A 152 -6.30 10.62 -27.99
C PRO A 152 -6.09 12.13 -28.15
N SER A 153 -6.06 12.84 -27.04
CA SER A 153 -5.76 14.28 -26.99
C SER A 153 -4.29 14.62 -27.27
N ARG A 154 -3.40 13.62 -27.20
CA ARG A 154 -1.95 13.74 -27.38
C ARG A 154 -1.34 12.37 -27.64
N SER A 155 -0.04 12.32 -27.92
CA SER A 155 0.72 11.06 -28.02
C SER A 155 1.82 11.03 -26.95
N ILE A 156 1.78 10.03 -26.07
CA ILE A 156 2.75 9.84 -24.99
C ILE A 156 3.56 8.58 -25.29
N ILE A 157 4.85 8.77 -25.48
CA ILE A 157 5.79 7.68 -25.73
C ILE A 157 6.26 7.14 -24.38
N PHE A 158 6.04 5.85 -24.15
CA PHE A 158 6.59 5.17 -22.98
C PHE A 158 8.03 4.75 -23.29
N PRO A 159 9.03 5.21 -22.52
CA PRO A 159 10.43 4.92 -22.82
C PRO A 159 10.77 3.47 -22.50
N ASP A 160 11.81 2.97 -23.14
CA ASP A 160 12.35 1.65 -22.83
C ASP A 160 12.83 1.55 -21.37
N ILE A 161 12.95 0.30 -20.91
CA ILE A 161 13.44 -0.05 -19.58
C ILE A 161 14.81 -0.70 -19.68
N ASP A 162 15.70 -0.30 -18.80
CA ASP A 162 17.01 -0.91 -18.63
C ASP A 162 17.09 -1.70 -17.31
N LEU A 163 18.24 -2.30 -17.05
CA LEU A 163 18.46 -3.12 -15.86
C LEU A 163 18.53 -2.25 -14.59
N GLN A 164 19.05 -1.02 -14.69
CA GLN A 164 19.18 -0.09 -13.57
C GLN A 164 17.81 0.36 -13.07
N ASP A 165 16.89 0.66 -13.99
CA ASP A 165 15.49 0.98 -13.72
C ASP A 165 14.82 -0.10 -12.86
N ILE A 166 15.02 -1.37 -13.22
CA ILE A 166 14.43 -2.52 -12.52
C ILE A 166 15.10 -2.73 -11.16
N GLU A 167 16.42 -2.63 -11.10
CA GLU A 167 17.17 -2.76 -9.85
C GLU A 167 16.71 -1.73 -8.83
N LEU A 168 16.53 -0.47 -9.25
CA LEU A 168 15.98 0.59 -8.40
C LEU A 168 14.54 0.29 -7.96
N ALA A 169 13.70 -0.23 -8.86
CA ALA A 169 12.30 -0.51 -8.59
C ALA A 169 12.08 -1.69 -7.61
N ILE A 170 12.99 -2.67 -7.60
CA ILE A 170 12.92 -3.85 -6.72
C ILE A 170 13.76 -3.64 -5.46
N LEU A 171 15.07 -3.37 -5.60
CA LEU A 171 16.03 -3.52 -4.51
C LEU A 171 16.15 -2.31 -3.60
N LYS A 172 16.04 -1.09 -4.16
CA LYS A 172 16.21 0.17 -3.40
C LYS A 172 14.92 0.64 -2.73
N THR A 173 14.02 -0.30 -2.46
CA THR A 173 12.75 -0.03 -1.78
C THR A 173 12.87 -0.45 -0.31
N GLY A 174 12.26 0.32 0.60
CA GLY A 174 12.17 -0.10 2.00
C GLY A 174 11.46 -1.45 2.12
N ASN A 175 11.76 -2.23 3.16
CA ASN A 175 11.19 -3.56 3.36
C ASN A 175 9.66 -3.54 3.27
N THR A 176 9.12 -4.06 2.16
CA THR A 176 7.68 -4.24 1.99
C THR A 176 7.26 -5.60 2.50
N ALA A 177 6.08 -5.67 3.14
CA ALA A 177 5.50 -6.96 3.51
C ALA A 177 5.27 -7.82 2.24
N PRO A 178 5.70 -9.10 2.27
CA PRO A 178 5.55 -10.00 1.13
C PRO A 178 4.08 -10.40 0.93
N GLY A 179 3.79 -10.91 -0.27
CA GLY A 179 2.47 -11.43 -0.61
C GLY A 179 2.30 -12.88 -0.17
N ALA A 180 1.45 -13.61 -0.89
CA ALA A 180 1.25 -15.05 -0.68
C ALA A 180 2.50 -15.91 -1.00
N ASP A 181 3.46 -15.34 -1.74
CA ASP A 181 4.75 -15.96 -2.05
C ASP A 181 5.72 -15.95 -0.85
N GLU A 182 5.46 -15.11 0.16
CA GLU A 182 6.30 -14.93 1.35
C GLU A 182 7.77 -14.57 1.05
N ILE A 183 8.06 -14.07 -0.16
CA ILE A 183 9.40 -13.62 -0.56
C ILE A 183 9.60 -12.16 -0.17
N PRO A 184 10.41 -11.82 0.85
CA PRO A 184 10.70 -10.43 1.19
C PRO A 184 11.75 -9.82 0.23
N THR A 185 11.82 -8.48 0.19
CA THR A 185 12.80 -7.73 -0.63
C THR A 185 14.24 -8.20 -0.39
N ARG A 186 14.58 -8.60 0.85
CA ARG A 186 15.92 -9.09 1.19
C ARG A 186 16.32 -10.35 0.43
N ILE A 187 15.38 -11.26 0.18
CA ILE A 187 15.67 -12.47 -0.60
C ILE A 187 15.94 -12.11 -2.06
N LEU A 188 15.18 -11.17 -2.62
CA LEU A 188 15.43 -10.66 -3.97
C LEU A 188 16.79 -9.97 -4.08
N GLN A 189 17.22 -9.22 -3.06
CA GLN A 189 18.56 -8.61 -3.02
C GLN A 189 19.68 -9.66 -3.04
N ILE A 190 19.53 -10.75 -2.27
CA ILE A 190 20.51 -11.83 -2.23
C ILE A 190 20.54 -12.60 -3.56
N ALA A 191 19.37 -12.89 -4.13
CA ALA A 191 19.26 -13.61 -5.39
C ALA A 191 19.57 -12.76 -6.63
N TRP A 192 19.65 -11.42 -6.50
CA TRP A 192 19.75 -10.49 -7.63
C TRP A 192 20.82 -10.82 -8.65
N PRO A 193 22.07 -11.19 -8.27
CA PRO A 193 23.11 -11.53 -9.25
C PRO A 193 22.70 -12.67 -10.19
N LEU A 194 21.81 -13.56 -9.75
CA LEU A 194 21.36 -14.73 -10.53
C LEU A 194 20.06 -14.46 -11.31
N ILE A 195 19.21 -13.56 -10.83
CA ILE A 195 17.86 -13.36 -11.40
C ILE A 195 17.69 -12.09 -12.23
N ARG A 196 18.69 -11.19 -12.24
CA ARG A 196 18.59 -9.86 -12.87
C ARG A 196 18.18 -9.92 -14.35
N ASP A 197 18.79 -10.79 -15.14
CA ASP A 197 18.57 -10.84 -16.60
C ASP A 197 17.24 -11.52 -16.96
N ILE A 198 16.85 -12.53 -16.19
CA ILE A 198 15.54 -13.18 -16.31
C ILE A 198 14.44 -12.19 -15.93
N THR A 199 14.65 -11.41 -14.85
CA THR A 199 13.70 -10.38 -14.41
C THR A 199 13.57 -9.26 -15.44
N LEU A 200 14.69 -8.82 -16.04
CA LEU A 200 14.69 -7.86 -17.14
C LEU A 200 13.90 -8.35 -18.35
N SER A 201 14.14 -9.58 -18.77
CA SER A 201 13.43 -10.21 -19.89
C SER A 201 11.93 -10.31 -19.61
N LEU A 202 11.57 -10.74 -18.39
CA LEU A 202 10.17 -10.82 -17.94
C LEU A 202 9.50 -9.44 -18.00
N PHE A 203 10.11 -8.40 -17.41
CA PHE A 203 9.49 -7.07 -17.34
C PHE A 203 9.38 -6.42 -18.72
N LYS A 204 10.39 -6.60 -19.59
CA LYS A 204 10.34 -6.15 -20.99
C LYS A 204 9.22 -6.86 -21.75
N GLY A 205 9.09 -8.18 -21.59
CA GLY A 205 8.01 -8.97 -22.17
C GLY A 205 6.64 -8.48 -21.71
N CYS A 206 6.45 -8.28 -20.40
CA CYS A 206 5.22 -7.74 -19.83
C CYS A 206 4.82 -6.39 -20.45
N LEU A 207 5.76 -5.46 -20.58
CA LEU A 207 5.49 -4.15 -21.18
C LEU A 207 5.23 -4.24 -22.69
N ASN A 208 5.99 -5.05 -23.41
CA ASN A 208 5.86 -5.17 -24.86
C ASN A 208 4.54 -5.80 -25.30
N LEU A 209 4.09 -6.83 -24.57
CA LEU A 209 2.79 -7.48 -24.82
C LEU A 209 1.62 -6.78 -24.14
N GLY A 210 1.89 -5.89 -23.18
CA GLY A 210 0.85 -5.25 -22.38
C GLY A 210 0.17 -6.24 -21.42
N HIS A 211 0.96 -7.10 -20.77
CA HIS A 211 0.46 -8.17 -19.91
C HIS A 211 1.01 -8.08 -18.48
N HIS A 212 0.13 -8.19 -17.50
CA HIS A 212 0.49 -8.30 -16.09
C HIS A 212 0.29 -9.76 -15.62
N PRO A 213 1.36 -10.46 -15.20
CA PRO A 213 1.30 -11.89 -14.93
C PRO A 213 0.22 -12.31 -13.91
N GLU A 214 -0.43 -13.45 -14.14
CA GLU A 214 -1.52 -13.95 -13.29
C GLU A 214 -1.07 -14.17 -11.84
N CYS A 215 0.14 -14.67 -11.62
CA CYS A 215 0.69 -14.90 -10.29
C CYS A 215 0.87 -13.60 -9.50
N PHE A 216 0.98 -12.45 -10.18
CA PHE A 216 1.07 -11.13 -9.55
C PHE A 216 -0.30 -10.49 -9.30
N ARG A 217 -1.37 -11.00 -9.94
CA ARG A 217 -2.77 -10.54 -9.77
C ARG A 217 -3.48 -11.13 -8.54
N ILE A 218 -2.76 -11.89 -7.72
CA ILE A 218 -3.28 -12.52 -6.51
C ILE A 218 -2.79 -11.74 -5.29
N ALA A 219 -3.71 -11.22 -4.49
CA ALA A 219 -3.39 -10.52 -3.25
C ALA A 219 -3.86 -11.29 -2.01
N THR A 220 -3.07 -11.28 -0.95
CA THR A 220 -3.59 -11.59 0.40
C THR A 220 -4.03 -10.29 1.06
N ILE A 221 -5.30 -10.18 1.44
CA ILE A 221 -5.83 -8.99 2.09
C ILE A 221 -5.61 -9.13 3.60
N ALA A 222 -4.81 -8.24 4.16
CA ALA A 222 -4.67 -8.07 5.60
C ALA A 222 -5.63 -6.97 6.07
N ILE A 223 -6.51 -7.32 7.01
CA ILE A 223 -7.47 -6.37 7.59
C ILE A 223 -6.80 -5.64 8.76
N ILE A 224 -6.64 -4.32 8.63
CA ILE A 224 -5.98 -3.49 9.65
C ILE A 224 -6.98 -2.49 10.25
N PRO A 225 -7.18 -2.47 11.58
CA PRO A 225 -8.07 -1.50 12.22
C PRO A 225 -7.56 -0.06 11.99
N LYS A 226 -8.48 0.85 11.64
CA LYS A 226 -8.19 2.28 11.58
C LYS A 226 -8.01 2.77 13.02
N PRO A 227 -6.94 3.54 13.33
CA PRO A 227 -6.72 4.01 14.70
C PRO A 227 -7.86 4.93 15.15
N ASN A 228 -8.17 4.88 16.44
CA ASN A 228 -9.11 5.76 17.14
C ASN A 228 -10.52 5.76 16.55
N LYS A 229 -11.00 4.61 16.04
CA LYS A 229 -12.40 4.47 15.69
C LYS A 229 -13.24 4.17 16.94
N PRO A 230 -14.43 4.79 17.06
CA PRO A 230 -15.30 4.61 18.22
C PRO A 230 -15.91 3.21 18.26
N ASP A 231 -16.10 2.58 17.09
CA ASP A 231 -16.74 1.28 16.95
C ASP A 231 -15.97 0.42 15.93
N TYR A 232 -15.54 -0.76 16.37
CA TYR A 232 -14.84 -1.76 15.55
C TYR A 232 -15.74 -2.94 15.16
N THR A 233 -17.02 -2.92 15.50
CA THR A 233 -18.02 -3.85 14.93
C THR A 233 -18.38 -3.45 13.50
N ASN A 234 -18.21 -2.18 13.13
CA ASN A 234 -18.39 -1.71 11.76
C ASN A 234 -17.23 -2.13 10.84
N PRO A 235 -17.45 -2.87 9.73
CA PRO A 235 -16.41 -3.22 8.76
C PRO A 235 -15.63 -2.01 8.21
N ARG A 236 -16.29 -0.84 8.08
CA ARG A 236 -15.68 0.41 7.60
C ARG A 236 -14.68 1.02 8.58
N SER A 237 -14.58 0.52 9.80
CA SER A 237 -13.52 0.88 10.75
C SER A 237 -12.20 0.20 10.46
N TYR A 238 -12.11 -0.63 9.40
CA TYR A 238 -10.90 -1.30 8.98
C TYR A 238 -10.42 -0.82 7.61
N ARG A 239 -9.17 -1.16 7.28
CA ARG A 239 -8.57 -0.98 5.96
C ARG A 239 -8.17 -2.35 5.42
N PRO A 240 -8.59 -2.70 4.19
CA PRO A 240 -8.05 -3.86 3.50
C PRO A 240 -6.71 -3.49 2.88
N ILE A 241 -5.61 -4.07 3.36
CA ILE A 241 -4.28 -3.88 2.76
C ILE A 241 -3.94 -5.09 1.89
N ALA A 242 -3.75 -4.86 0.60
CA ALA A 242 -3.35 -5.87 -0.37
C ALA A 242 -1.86 -6.18 -0.27
N LEU A 243 -1.55 -7.38 0.20
CA LEU A 243 -0.22 -7.96 0.20
C LEU A 243 0.01 -8.69 -1.14
N LEU A 244 0.67 -7.99 -2.07
CA LEU A 244 1.08 -8.50 -3.38
C LEU A 244 2.53 -9.02 -3.37
N SER A 245 2.86 -9.86 -4.35
CA SER A 245 4.24 -10.33 -4.61
C SER A 245 5.22 -9.17 -4.66
N VAL A 246 6.37 -9.29 -4.00
CA VAL A 246 7.38 -8.23 -4.00
C VAL A 246 7.97 -8.04 -5.40
N LEU A 247 8.11 -9.12 -6.17
CA LEU A 247 8.56 -9.07 -7.56
C LEU A 247 7.52 -8.34 -8.44
N GLY A 248 6.23 -8.67 -8.30
CA GLY A 248 5.13 -7.99 -8.98
C GLY A 248 5.05 -6.49 -8.62
N LYS A 249 5.20 -6.15 -7.34
CA LYS A 249 5.30 -4.75 -6.88
C LYS A 249 6.49 -4.02 -7.50
N GLY A 250 7.57 -4.73 -7.84
CA GLY A 250 8.71 -4.21 -8.58
C GLY A 250 8.30 -3.70 -9.96
N LEU A 251 7.58 -4.53 -10.73
CA LEU A 251 7.05 -4.16 -12.05
C LEU A 251 6.07 -2.97 -11.94
N GLU A 252 5.13 -3.04 -11.00
CA GLU A 252 4.18 -1.96 -10.75
C GLU A 252 4.88 -0.64 -10.41
N ARG A 253 5.91 -0.68 -9.57
CA ARG A 253 6.66 0.51 -9.15
C ARG A 253 7.48 1.11 -10.29
N LEU A 254 8.11 0.27 -11.11
CA LEU A 254 8.82 0.71 -12.30
C LEU A 254 7.90 1.51 -13.21
N ILE A 255 6.73 0.95 -13.49
CA ILE A 255 5.73 1.58 -14.35
C ILE A 255 5.18 2.85 -13.69
N ALA A 256 4.85 2.81 -12.41
CA ALA A 256 4.37 3.97 -11.67
C ALA A 256 5.34 5.14 -11.74
N LYS A 257 6.64 4.89 -11.54
CA LYS A 257 7.68 5.93 -11.61
C LYS A 257 7.73 6.59 -12.99
N LYS A 258 7.72 5.80 -14.06
CA LYS A 258 7.74 6.31 -15.44
C LYS A 258 6.46 7.06 -15.78
N ILE A 259 5.28 6.49 -15.47
CA ILE A 259 3.98 7.15 -15.67
C ILE A 259 3.94 8.49 -14.95
N SER A 260 4.30 8.54 -13.65
CA SER A 260 4.20 9.80 -12.91
C SER A 260 5.11 10.89 -13.49
N TRP A 261 6.30 10.55 -13.99
CA TRP A 261 7.19 11.51 -14.63
C TRP A 261 6.66 11.98 -15.99
N LEU A 262 6.18 11.05 -16.83
CA LEU A 262 5.56 11.36 -18.11
C LEU A 262 4.29 12.21 -17.94
N ALA A 263 3.47 11.92 -16.92
CA ALA A 263 2.25 12.65 -16.64
C ALA A 263 2.51 14.13 -16.34
N LEU A 264 3.65 14.45 -15.69
CA LEU A 264 4.10 15.82 -15.47
C LEU A 264 4.60 16.47 -16.77
N ASN A 265 5.50 15.79 -17.49
CA ASN A 265 6.12 16.36 -18.69
C ASN A 265 5.14 16.65 -19.81
N TYR A 266 4.23 15.71 -20.05
CA TYR A 266 3.19 15.83 -21.07
C TYR A 266 1.97 16.61 -20.55
N LYS A 267 2.02 17.16 -19.33
CA LYS A 267 0.94 17.94 -18.69
C LYS A 267 -0.41 17.20 -18.74
N VAL A 268 -0.38 15.89 -18.50
CA VAL A 268 -1.58 15.04 -18.47
C VAL A 268 -2.44 15.38 -17.26
N LEU A 269 -1.77 15.62 -16.13
CA LEU A 269 -2.37 15.96 -14.86
C LEU A 269 -2.30 17.47 -14.65
N ALA A 270 -3.30 17.99 -13.95
CA ALA A 270 -3.36 19.41 -13.64
C ALA A 270 -2.22 19.80 -12.66
N ASN A 271 -1.77 21.05 -12.72
CA ASN A 271 -0.72 21.55 -11.80
C ASN A 271 -1.15 21.52 -10.32
N GLN A 272 -2.46 21.45 -10.10
CA GLN A 272 -3.16 21.38 -8.85
C GLN A 272 -3.13 20.00 -8.18
N GLN A 273 -2.76 18.96 -8.92
CA GLN A 273 -2.73 17.61 -8.37
C GLN A 273 -1.38 17.36 -7.70
N PHE A 274 -1.37 17.21 -6.38
CA PHE A 274 -0.13 16.93 -5.63
C PHE A 274 0.04 15.45 -5.29
N GLY A 275 -1.00 14.64 -5.45
CA GLY A 275 -0.97 13.22 -5.12
C GLY A 275 -0.16 12.38 -6.12
N ALA A 276 0.58 11.39 -5.62
CA ALA A 276 1.26 10.35 -6.41
C ALA A 276 2.26 10.83 -7.48
N LEU A 277 2.71 12.08 -7.40
CA LEU A 277 3.60 12.70 -8.36
C LEU A 277 4.97 12.98 -7.73
N PRO A 278 6.07 12.81 -8.48
CA PRO A 278 7.38 13.17 -8.00
C PRO A 278 7.46 14.69 -7.82
N LEU A 279 8.30 15.13 -6.88
CA LEU A 279 8.56 16.54 -6.59
C LEU A 279 7.30 17.32 -6.15
N ARG A 280 6.27 16.63 -5.65
CA ARG A 280 5.09 17.22 -5.01
C ARG A 280 4.83 16.52 -3.68
N SER A 281 4.48 17.31 -2.67
CA SER A 281 4.19 16.82 -1.32
C SER A 281 2.92 17.44 -0.76
N SER A 282 2.44 16.88 0.35
CA SER A 282 1.33 17.50 1.10
C SER A 282 1.71 18.86 1.69
N VAL A 283 2.99 19.08 1.99
CA VAL A 283 3.48 20.36 2.50
C VAL A 283 3.37 21.43 1.43
N ASP A 284 3.78 21.11 0.19
CA ASP A 284 3.66 22.05 -0.93
C ASP A 284 2.20 22.44 -1.19
N LEU A 285 1.29 21.47 -1.13
CA LEU A 285 -0.15 21.73 -1.21
C LEU A 285 -0.60 22.67 -0.10
N THR A 286 -0.29 22.37 1.17
CA THR A 286 -0.65 23.24 2.30
C THR A 286 -0.09 24.65 2.13
N SER A 287 1.16 24.80 1.71
CA SER A 287 1.78 26.10 1.45
C SER A 287 1.06 26.87 0.34
N CYS A 288 0.65 26.20 -0.75
CA CYS A 288 -0.12 26.84 -1.82
C CYS A 288 -1.49 27.31 -1.31
N VAL A 289 -2.16 26.46 -0.52
CA VAL A 289 -3.46 26.80 0.09
C VAL A 289 -3.34 28.01 1.02
N THR A 290 -2.36 28.00 1.92
CA THR A 290 -2.10 29.11 2.84
C THR A 290 -1.80 30.40 2.09
N HIS A 291 -0.95 30.34 1.06
CA HIS A 291 -0.63 31.50 0.23
C HIS A 291 -1.88 32.10 -0.43
N ASP A 292 -2.74 31.27 -1.03
CA ASP A 292 -3.96 31.73 -1.69
C ASP A 292 -4.92 32.40 -0.70
N ILE A 293 -5.04 31.86 0.52
CA ILE A 293 -5.86 32.43 1.60
C ILE A 293 -5.30 33.80 2.02
N GLU A 294 -4.00 33.89 2.29
CA GLU A 294 -3.35 35.13 2.71
C GLU A 294 -3.41 36.22 1.63
N ALA A 295 -3.23 35.84 0.35
CA ALA A 295 -3.31 36.76 -0.78
C ALA A 295 -4.73 37.34 -0.94
N SER A 296 -5.76 36.51 -0.77
CA SER A 296 -7.16 36.91 -0.78
C SER A 296 -7.48 37.88 0.37
N LEU A 297 -7.05 37.56 1.59
CA LEU A 297 -7.24 38.42 2.76
C LEU A 297 -6.56 39.78 2.61
N LYS A 298 -5.35 39.83 2.04
CA LYS A 298 -4.62 41.09 1.74
C LYS A 298 -5.36 41.99 0.75
N GLN A 299 -6.20 41.42 -0.12
CA GLN A 299 -7.02 42.15 -1.08
C GLN A 299 -8.37 42.59 -0.49
N GLY A 300 -8.61 42.38 0.82
CA GLY A 300 -9.88 42.71 1.47
C GLY A 300 -11.02 41.75 1.12
N LEU A 301 -10.69 40.57 0.58
CA LEU A 301 -11.66 39.58 0.14
C LEU A 301 -11.99 38.57 1.23
N LYS A 302 -13.18 37.97 1.16
CA LYS A 302 -13.59 36.87 2.04
C LYS A 302 -13.18 35.53 1.45
N THR A 303 -12.61 34.63 2.24
CA THR A 303 -12.14 33.33 1.74
C THR A 303 -12.94 32.19 2.35
N THR A 304 -13.53 31.35 1.50
CA THR A 304 -14.28 30.14 1.91
C THR A 304 -13.59 28.93 1.33
N LEU A 305 -13.33 27.91 2.15
CA LEU A 305 -12.70 26.65 1.74
C LEU A 305 -13.74 25.52 1.67
N LEU A 306 -13.95 24.96 0.47
CA LEU A 306 -14.74 23.75 0.27
C LEU A 306 -13.81 22.54 0.10
N THR A 307 -13.96 21.51 0.95
CA THR A 307 -13.20 20.26 0.85
C THR A 307 -14.11 19.09 0.49
N MET A 308 -13.59 18.11 -0.26
CA MET A 308 -14.32 16.92 -0.69
C MET A 308 -13.49 15.67 -0.41
N ASP A 309 -14.12 14.63 0.14
CA ASP A 309 -13.52 13.33 0.40
C ASP A 309 -14.30 12.24 -0.36
N VAL A 310 -13.65 11.53 -1.28
CA VAL A 310 -14.29 10.37 -1.94
C VAL A 310 -14.17 9.14 -1.07
N LYS A 311 -15.33 8.61 -0.73
CA LYS A 311 -15.49 7.31 -0.08
C LYS A 311 -14.97 6.20 -0.99
N GLY A 312 -14.09 5.33 -0.47
CA GLY A 312 -13.66 4.13 -1.19
C GLY A 312 -12.92 4.40 -2.50
N ALA A 313 -12.11 5.48 -2.55
CA ALA A 313 -11.46 5.98 -3.76
C ALA A 313 -10.80 4.90 -4.65
N PHE A 314 -10.00 4.00 -4.08
CA PHE A 314 -9.36 2.94 -4.86
C PHE A 314 -10.33 1.81 -5.22
N ASP A 315 -11.24 1.47 -4.32
CA ASP A 315 -12.15 0.32 -4.46
C ASP A 315 -13.24 0.59 -5.51
N ALA A 316 -13.57 1.86 -5.76
CA ALA A 316 -14.61 2.29 -6.71
C ALA A 316 -14.11 2.51 -8.16
N VAL A 317 -12.82 2.28 -8.45
CA VAL A 317 -12.29 2.49 -9.80
C VAL A 317 -12.81 1.39 -10.74
N LEU A 318 -13.47 1.81 -11.81
CA LEU A 318 -14.00 0.92 -12.84
C LEU A 318 -12.94 0.70 -13.95
N PRO A 319 -12.48 -0.55 -14.20
CA PRO A 319 -11.41 -0.84 -15.16
C PRO A 319 -11.65 -0.33 -16.58
N GLY A 320 -12.85 -0.50 -17.13
CA GLY A 320 -13.23 -0.06 -18.48
C GLY A 320 -13.12 1.44 -18.62
N ARG A 321 -13.67 2.18 -17.65
CA ARG A 321 -13.52 3.64 -17.57
C ARG A 321 -12.06 4.05 -17.45
N LEU A 322 -11.27 3.42 -16.56
CA LEU A 322 -9.84 3.70 -16.42
C LEU A 322 -9.09 3.53 -17.74
N VAL A 323 -9.32 2.41 -18.43
CA VAL A 323 -8.70 2.12 -19.73
C VAL A 323 -9.08 3.17 -20.77
N ASN A 324 -10.36 3.52 -20.87
CA ASN A 324 -10.82 4.57 -21.79
C ASN A 324 -10.16 5.92 -21.49
N ARG A 325 -10.06 6.31 -20.21
CA ARG A 325 -9.38 7.55 -19.80
C ARG A 325 -7.91 7.57 -20.22
N LEU A 326 -7.20 6.45 -20.07
CA LEU A 326 -5.80 6.39 -20.50
C LEU A 326 -5.66 6.54 -22.03
N ARG A 327 -6.61 6.02 -22.82
CA ARG A 327 -6.59 6.22 -24.27
C ARG A 327 -6.86 7.67 -24.66
N GLU A 328 -7.88 8.30 -24.09
CA GLU A 328 -8.18 9.73 -24.31
C GLU A 328 -6.99 10.64 -23.91
N GLN A 329 -6.26 10.26 -22.86
CA GLN A 329 -5.07 10.98 -22.41
C GLN A 329 -3.84 10.80 -23.30
N GLY A 330 -3.86 9.86 -24.24
CA GLY A 330 -2.78 9.65 -25.21
C GLY A 330 -1.72 8.63 -24.82
N TRP A 331 -1.97 7.78 -23.83
CA TRP A 331 -0.99 6.76 -23.41
C TRP A 331 -0.81 5.67 -24.47
N SER A 332 0.42 5.17 -24.62
CA SER A 332 0.72 4.10 -25.57
C SER A 332 -0.16 2.86 -25.36
N ASN A 333 -0.57 2.21 -26.46
CA ASN A 333 -1.47 1.05 -26.42
C ASN A 333 -0.90 -0.11 -25.58
N LYS A 334 0.42 -0.32 -25.62
CA LYS A 334 1.13 -1.31 -24.80
C LYS A 334 0.88 -1.09 -23.31
N LEU A 335 1.03 0.16 -22.85
CA LEU A 335 0.78 0.51 -21.46
C LEU A 335 -0.69 0.39 -21.08
N VAL A 336 -1.59 0.84 -21.96
CA VAL A 336 -3.04 0.74 -21.74
C VAL A 336 -3.47 -0.72 -21.58
N LYS A 337 -2.99 -1.62 -22.46
CA LYS A 337 -3.19 -3.07 -22.35
C LYS A 337 -2.65 -3.61 -21.03
N TRP A 338 -1.45 -3.18 -20.62
CA TRP A 338 -0.87 -3.59 -19.34
C TRP A 338 -1.74 -3.18 -18.15
N VAL A 339 -2.23 -1.95 -18.13
CA VAL A 339 -3.14 -1.46 -17.07
C VAL A 339 -4.46 -2.23 -17.09
N GLN A 340 -5.00 -2.53 -18.27
CA GLN A 340 -6.18 -3.39 -18.40
C GLN A 340 -5.92 -4.77 -17.80
N SER A 341 -4.80 -5.41 -18.14
CA SER A 341 -4.40 -6.72 -17.60
C SER A 341 -4.21 -6.67 -16.08
N PHE A 342 -3.61 -5.60 -15.55
CA PHE A 342 -3.44 -5.35 -14.12
C PHE A 342 -4.78 -5.17 -13.37
N ALA A 343 -5.71 -4.41 -13.93
CA ALA A 343 -6.97 -4.08 -13.26
C ALA A 343 -8.02 -5.21 -13.30
N THR A 344 -7.91 -6.13 -14.28
CA THR A 344 -8.88 -7.21 -14.53
C THR A 344 -8.41 -8.58 -14.04
N ASN A 345 -9.36 -9.50 -13.83
CA ASN A 345 -9.12 -10.88 -13.37
C ASN A 345 -8.22 -10.94 -12.13
N ARG A 346 -8.46 -10.02 -11.19
CA ARG A 346 -7.77 -9.99 -9.91
C ARG A 346 -8.45 -10.93 -8.92
N TYR A 347 -7.62 -11.55 -8.09
CA TYR A 347 -8.10 -12.45 -7.05
C TYR A 347 -7.53 -12.07 -5.70
N ILE A 348 -8.33 -12.28 -4.66
CA ILE A 348 -7.96 -12.01 -3.29
C ILE A 348 -8.16 -13.24 -2.40
N LYS A 349 -7.41 -13.28 -1.31
CA LYS A 349 -7.67 -14.15 -0.16
C LYS A 349 -7.63 -13.30 1.09
N ILE A 350 -8.69 -13.30 1.88
CA ILE A 350 -8.75 -12.50 3.11
C ILE A 350 -8.07 -13.29 4.24
N ARG A 351 -7.03 -12.70 4.84
CA ARG A 351 -6.40 -13.21 6.05
C ARG A 351 -7.05 -12.55 7.26
N LEU A 352 -7.72 -13.35 8.08
CA LEU A 352 -8.45 -12.91 9.27
C LEU A 352 -8.19 -13.85 10.43
N ASP A 353 -7.91 -13.32 11.61
CA ASP A 353 -7.72 -14.06 12.87
C ASP A 353 -6.72 -15.25 12.79
N GLY A 354 -5.71 -15.13 11.92
CA GLY A 354 -4.66 -16.15 11.73
C GLY A 354 -4.91 -17.13 10.59
N GLU A 355 -6.10 -17.10 9.99
CA GLU A 355 -6.51 -18.01 8.92
C GLU A 355 -6.66 -17.30 7.57
N ILE A 356 -6.38 -18.01 6.48
CA ILE A 356 -6.52 -17.51 5.11
C ILE A 356 -7.76 -18.12 4.49
N GLY A 357 -8.69 -17.27 4.05
CA GLY A 357 -9.92 -17.68 3.39
C GLY A 357 -9.74 -18.17 1.95
N PRO A 358 -10.85 -18.54 1.29
CA PRO A 358 -10.85 -18.99 -0.09
C PRO A 358 -10.44 -17.87 -1.07
N LYS A 359 -10.17 -18.27 -2.32
CA LYS A 359 -9.85 -17.35 -3.41
C LYS A 359 -11.15 -16.72 -3.94
N THR A 360 -11.28 -15.41 -3.81
CA THR A 360 -12.43 -14.63 -4.31
C THR A 360 -12.00 -13.75 -5.47
N LYS A 361 -12.82 -13.65 -6.51
CA LYS A 361 -12.57 -12.75 -7.65
C LYS A 361 -13.00 -11.32 -7.30
N LEU A 362 -12.23 -10.32 -7.73
CA LEU A 362 -12.62 -8.92 -7.67
C LEU A 362 -13.00 -8.41 -9.05
N GLU A 363 -14.16 -7.76 -9.13
CA GLU A 363 -14.67 -7.18 -10.38
C GLU A 363 -14.19 -5.73 -10.58
N CYS A 364 -13.98 -4.96 -9.51
CA CYS A 364 -13.61 -3.55 -9.58
C CYS A 364 -12.51 -3.14 -8.57
N GLY A 365 -12.01 -1.92 -8.74
CA GLY A 365 -11.08 -1.26 -7.85
C GLY A 365 -9.60 -1.44 -8.19
N LEU A 366 -8.74 -0.76 -7.44
CA LEU A 366 -7.28 -0.86 -7.52
C LEU A 366 -6.74 -1.40 -6.18
N PRO A 367 -5.74 -2.30 -6.15
CA PRO A 367 -5.26 -2.86 -4.89
C PRO A 367 -4.69 -1.79 -3.95
N GLN A 368 -5.21 -1.70 -2.73
CA GLN A 368 -4.69 -0.80 -1.69
C GLN A 368 -3.37 -1.35 -1.12
N GLY A 369 -2.24 -0.86 -1.62
CA GLY A 369 -0.90 -1.39 -1.29
C GLY A 369 -0.05 -1.68 -2.52
N SER A 370 -0.65 -1.65 -3.71
CA SER A 370 0.05 -1.62 -4.98
C SER A 370 0.76 -0.26 -5.20
N PRO A 371 2.02 -0.24 -5.65
CA PRO A 371 2.74 0.99 -5.98
C PRO A 371 2.15 1.79 -7.14
N ILE A 372 1.42 1.15 -8.08
CA ILE A 372 0.87 1.83 -9.26
C ILE A 372 -0.53 2.40 -9.02
N SER A 373 -1.31 1.82 -8.09
CA SER A 373 -2.67 2.28 -7.79
C SER A 373 -2.80 3.80 -7.57
N PRO A 374 -1.91 4.48 -6.82
CA PRO A 374 -2.05 5.91 -6.57
C PRO A 374 -2.01 6.77 -7.83
N ILE A 375 -1.07 6.51 -8.76
CA ILE A 375 -0.96 7.31 -9.99
C ILE A 375 -2.10 6.99 -10.97
N LEU A 376 -2.52 5.72 -11.05
CA LEU A 376 -3.69 5.35 -11.86
C LEU A 376 -4.96 6.04 -11.37
N PHE A 377 -5.14 6.15 -10.04
CA PHE A 377 -6.26 6.88 -9.47
C PHE A 377 -6.19 8.38 -9.81
N MET A 378 -5.01 9.02 -9.75
CA MET A 378 -4.86 10.43 -10.16
C MET A 378 -5.21 10.64 -11.64
N LEU A 379 -4.81 9.72 -12.52
CA LEU A 379 -5.15 9.76 -13.95
C LEU A 379 -6.65 9.53 -14.17
N TYR A 380 -7.28 8.66 -13.38
CA TYR A 380 -8.71 8.39 -13.43
C TYR A 380 -9.54 9.63 -13.12
N ILE A 381 -9.18 10.37 -12.06
CA ILE A 381 -9.90 11.56 -11.63
C ILE A 381 -9.42 12.86 -12.31
N ALA A 382 -8.44 12.79 -13.21
CA ALA A 382 -7.85 13.95 -13.86
C ALA A 382 -8.89 14.92 -14.47
N PRO A 383 -9.97 14.45 -15.15
CA PRO A 383 -11.00 15.33 -15.68
C PRO A 383 -11.64 16.27 -14.64
N LEU A 384 -11.77 15.83 -13.38
CA LEU A 384 -12.35 16.66 -12.30
C LEU A 384 -11.58 17.96 -12.08
N PHE A 385 -10.27 17.94 -12.32
CA PHE A 385 -9.41 19.12 -12.14
C PHE A 385 -9.46 20.07 -13.33
N TRP A 386 -10.04 19.64 -14.46
CA TRP A 386 -10.22 20.45 -15.66
C TRP A 386 -11.64 21.04 -15.78
N MET A 387 -12.58 20.63 -14.92
CA MET A 387 -13.99 21.12 -14.92
C MET A 387 -14.16 22.53 -14.32
N GLY A 388 -13.17 23.43 -14.47
CA GLY A 388 -13.21 24.80 -13.94
C GLY A 388 -12.43 25.81 -14.80
N ASN A 389 -12.51 27.10 -14.48
CA ASN A 389 -11.85 28.15 -15.26
C ASN A 389 -10.31 28.06 -15.09
N PRO A 390 -9.54 27.77 -16.16
CA PRO A 390 -8.11 27.48 -16.09
C PRO A 390 -7.23 28.68 -15.71
N ARG A 391 -7.79 29.90 -15.66
CA ARG A 391 -7.04 31.11 -15.29
C ARG A 391 -6.64 31.17 -13.81
N LYS A 392 -7.16 30.28 -12.95
CA LYS A 392 -6.83 30.31 -11.52
C LYS A 392 -6.36 28.96 -10.97
N ARG A 393 -5.42 29.04 -10.02
CA ARG A 393 -4.70 27.87 -9.50
C ARG A 393 -5.62 26.84 -8.87
N PHE A 394 -6.74 27.16 -8.20
CA PHE A 394 -7.60 26.12 -7.63
C PHE A 394 -9.05 26.55 -7.71
N GLY A 395 -9.72 26.32 -8.84
CA GLY A 395 -11.17 26.49 -8.98
C GLY A 395 -11.73 27.84 -8.51
N THR A 396 -10.91 28.87 -8.37
CA THR A 396 -11.31 30.16 -7.86
C THR A 396 -12.08 30.85 -8.99
N HIS A 397 -13.29 31.32 -8.73
CA HIS A 397 -14.08 32.10 -9.69
C HIS A 397 -14.03 33.56 -9.27
N TRP A 398 -13.72 34.48 -10.20
CA TRP A 398 -13.90 35.92 -9.99
C TRP A 398 -15.21 36.21 -10.71
N LEU A 399 -16.29 36.50 -9.99
CA LEU A 399 -17.48 37.09 -10.60
C LEU A 399 -17.27 38.61 -10.63
N PRO A 400 -17.54 39.29 -11.76
CA PRO A 400 -17.59 40.74 -11.77
C PRO A 400 -18.74 41.22 -10.88
N GLU A 401 -18.46 42.28 -10.12
CA GLU A 401 -19.39 43.18 -9.43
C GLU A 401 -20.82 42.67 -9.26
N HIS A 402 -21.12 42.13 -8.08
CA HIS A 402 -22.20 42.57 -7.20
C HIS A 402 -22.24 41.60 -6.00
N ARG A 403 -21.87 42.12 -4.82
CA ARG A 403 -21.69 41.45 -3.51
C ARG A 403 -20.29 40.87 -3.31
N GLY A 404 -19.55 41.47 -2.37
CA GLY A 404 -18.17 41.15 -1.99
C GLY A 404 -17.98 39.79 -1.33
N GLU A 405 -18.29 38.71 -2.05
CA GLU A 405 -18.06 37.34 -1.64
C GLU A 405 -17.28 36.60 -2.73
N THR A 406 -16.06 36.18 -2.37
CA THR A 406 -15.20 35.38 -3.22
C THR A 406 -15.21 33.93 -2.79
N TRP A 407 -15.31 33.04 -3.77
CA TRP A 407 -15.35 31.60 -3.55
C TRP A 407 -14.02 30.97 -3.97
N SER A 408 -13.38 30.21 -3.06
CA SER A 408 -12.23 29.37 -3.36
C SER A 408 -12.56 27.90 -3.11
N ALA A 409 -12.87 27.16 -4.16
CA ALA A 409 -13.03 25.71 -4.06
C ALA A 409 -11.67 25.03 -4.19
N GLN A 410 -11.20 24.36 -3.14
CA GLN A 410 -9.99 23.54 -3.19
C GLN A 410 -10.32 22.08 -2.87
N MET A 411 -10.17 21.21 -3.86
CA MET A 411 -10.12 19.77 -3.61
C MET A 411 -8.80 19.41 -2.92
N ALA A 412 -8.73 19.58 -1.60
CA ALA A 412 -7.67 19.04 -0.77
C ALA A 412 -7.96 17.56 -0.47
N TRP A 413 -7.12 16.66 -0.98
CA TRP A 413 -7.28 15.22 -0.80
C TRP A 413 -6.51 14.69 0.42
N SER A 414 -7.21 13.93 1.26
CA SER A 414 -6.67 13.30 2.47
C SER A 414 -5.84 12.01 2.22
N LEU A 415 -5.63 11.62 0.95
CA LEU A 415 -5.19 10.27 0.59
C LEU A 415 -3.70 9.95 0.82
N PHE A 416 -2.84 10.91 1.15
CA PHE A 416 -1.39 10.67 1.27
C PHE A 416 -0.84 10.53 2.70
N ARG A 417 -1.69 10.30 3.70
CA ARG A 417 -1.26 10.17 5.10
C ARG A 417 -0.72 8.78 5.51
N GLN A 418 -0.10 8.03 4.60
CA GLN A 418 0.32 6.63 4.87
C GLN A 418 1.79 6.26 4.63
N LYS A 419 2.67 7.18 4.20
CA LYS A 419 4.13 6.90 4.24
C LYS A 419 4.95 7.80 5.16
N THR A 420 4.41 8.90 5.66
CA THR A 420 5.18 9.93 6.40
C THR A 420 5.06 9.88 7.93
N LYS A 421 4.26 8.97 8.52
CA LYS A 421 4.12 8.88 9.99
C LYS A 421 5.26 8.16 10.73
N LEU A 422 6.39 7.89 10.07
CA LEU A 422 7.59 7.34 10.72
C LEU A 422 8.79 8.29 10.76
N GLN A 423 8.68 9.53 10.26
CA GLN A 423 9.81 10.48 10.27
C GLN A 423 9.52 11.88 10.82
N ALA A 424 8.28 12.21 11.20
CA ALA A 424 7.97 13.52 11.77
C ALA A 424 7.50 13.41 13.23
N THR A 425 8.41 13.05 14.11
CA THR A 425 8.34 13.37 15.55
C THR A 425 9.72 13.84 15.96
N TYR A 426 10.04 15.09 15.66
CA TYR A 426 10.84 15.97 16.53
C TYR A 426 10.84 17.39 15.96
N THR A 427 10.24 18.32 16.72
CA THR A 427 10.79 19.61 17.19
C THR A 427 9.60 20.50 17.54
N ASP A 428 9.19 20.45 18.80
CA ASP A 428 8.58 21.59 19.49
C ASP A 428 8.66 21.33 20.99
N SER A 429 9.83 21.61 21.55
CA SER A 429 10.06 21.68 23.00
C SER A 429 11.10 22.75 23.30
N TYR A 430 10.70 24.00 23.08
CA TYR A 430 11.16 25.24 23.73
C TYR A 430 9.91 26.12 23.74
N SER A 431 9.44 26.80 24.78
CA SER A 431 9.98 27.19 26.08
C SER A 431 8.78 27.57 26.96
N LYS A 432 8.68 27.05 28.18
CA LYS A 432 7.89 27.72 29.23
C LYS A 432 8.79 27.90 30.45
N SER A 433 9.28 29.11 30.58
CA SER A 433 9.84 29.67 31.82
C SER A 433 8.79 29.64 32.93
N PRO A 434 9.17 29.34 34.18
CA PRO A 434 8.25 29.33 35.32
C PRO A 434 8.07 30.76 35.86
N GLN A 435 6.83 31.26 35.86
CA GLN A 435 6.49 32.41 36.71
C GLN A 435 6.12 31.90 38.10
N ARG A 436 6.89 32.39 39.08
CA ARG A 436 6.56 32.37 40.50
C ARG A 436 5.38 33.30 40.78
N SER A 437 4.48 32.83 41.61
CA SER A 437 3.81 33.61 42.66
C SER A 437 3.36 32.63 43.74
#